data_AF-A0A183EUX7-F1
#
_entry.id   AF-A0A183EUX7-F1
#
_cell.length_a   1.000
_cell.length_b   1.000
_cell.length_c   1.000
_cell.angle_alpha   90.00
_cell.angle_beta   90.00
_cell.angle_gamma   90.00
#
_symmetry.space_group_name_H-M   'P 1'
#
loop_
_entity.id
_entity.type
_entity.pdbx_description
1 polymer ?
#
loop_
_entity_poly.entity_id
_entity_poly.type
_entity_poly.pdbx_seq_one_letter_code
_entity_poly.pdbx_strand_id
1 'polypeptide(L)'
;MEILKAEIERKRKQLQEVENAPECEAQGGSQADELTHTEPELTLPRSEVIKRLRSRSQPITLFGETEQESQARLRRLEIEQPDMKEGWKNDFQTAMKEVDHELIEEVIKGGESSTGKHDVDMSGTTEDASWERIEANAKLLGEEECPSRDCDIIHEFF
;
A
#
# COMPACT_ATOMS: atom_id res chain seq x y z
N MET A 1 -21.78 -40.22 -9.76
CA MET A 1 -22.64 -39.67 -8.68
C MET A 1 -21.90 -39.58 -7.35
N GLU A 2 -21.13 -40.59 -6.94
CA GLU A 2 -20.44 -40.59 -5.63
C GLU A 2 -19.21 -39.67 -5.57
N ILE A 3 -18.46 -39.56 -6.66
CA ILE A 3 -17.29 -38.67 -6.77
C ILE A 3 -17.69 -37.20 -6.56
N LEU A 4 -18.83 -36.79 -7.14
CA LEU A 4 -19.34 -35.42 -6.98
C LEU A 4 -19.75 -35.12 -5.53
N LYS A 5 -20.31 -36.12 -4.82
CA LYS A 5 -20.68 -35.98 -3.41
C LYS A 5 -19.45 -35.83 -2.52
N ALA A 6 -18.39 -36.60 -2.80
CA ALA A 6 -17.11 -36.49 -2.10
C ALA A 6 -16.44 -35.12 -2.32
N GLU A 7 -16.51 -34.59 -3.55
CA GLU A 7 -15.96 -33.25 -3.87
C GLU A 7 -16.71 -32.12 -3.14
N ILE A 8 -18.05 -32.21 -3.09
CA ILE A 8 -18.90 -31.22 -2.40
C ILE A 8 -18.63 -31.25 -0.89
N GLU A 9 -18.49 -32.44 -0.30
CA GLU A 9 -18.21 -32.59 1.12
C GLU A 9 -16.80 -32.09 1.48
N ARG A 10 -15.81 -32.34 0.60
CA ARG A 10 -14.45 -31.79 0.75
C ARG A 10 -14.43 -30.27 0.71
N LYS A 11 -15.14 -29.65 -0.24
CA LYS A 11 -15.27 -28.17 -0.31
C LYS A 11 -15.99 -27.60 0.90
N ARG A 12 -17.05 -28.26 1.38
CA ARG A 12 -17.79 -27.82 2.57
C ARG A 12 -16.92 -27.87 3.83
N LYS A 13 -16.09 -28.90 3.96
CA LYS A 13 -15.14 -29.04 5.06
C LYS A 13 -14.06 -27.95 5.03
N GLN A 14 -13.52 -27.63 3.85
CA GLN A 14 -12.54 -26.54 3.69
C GLN A 14 -13.13 -25.17 4.05
N LEU A 15 -14.36 -24.88 3.63
CA LEU A 15 -15.03 -23.62 3.98
C LEU A 15 -15.28 -23.50 5.48
N GLN A 16 -15.67 -24.60 6.13
CA GLN A 16 -15.89 -24.63 7.58
C GLN A 16 -14.57 -24.46 8.36
N GLU A 17 -13.45 -24.93 7.83
CA GLU A 17 -12.12 -24.77 8.45
C GLU A 17 -11.59 -23.34 8.33
N VAL A 18 -11.90 -22.64 7.24
CA VAL A 18 -11.61 -21.20 7.07
C VAL A 18 -12.47 -20.33 7.99
N GLU A 19 -13.74 -20.69 8.21
CA GLU A 19 -14.66 -19.98 9.10
C GLU A 19 -14.31 -20.17 10.60
N ASN A 20 -13.70 -21.31 10.97
CA ASN A 20 -13.27 -21.59 12.35
C ASN A 20 -11.80 -21.27 12.61
N ALA A 21 -11.06 -20.76 11.61
CA ALA A 21 -9.73 -20.23 11.85
C ALA A 21 -9.85 -19.01 12.77
N PRO A 22 -8.98 -18.86 13.78
CA PRO A 22 -9.03 -17.71 14.66
C PRO A 22 -8.86 -16.45 13.82
N GLU A 23 -9.84 -15.56 13.87
CA GLU A 23 -9.72 -14.20 13.35
C GLU A 23 -8.45 -13.62 13.97
N CYS A 24 -7.45 -13.34 13.13
CA CYS A 24 -6.23 -12.68 13.55
C CYS A 24 -6.66 -11.23 13.85
N GLU A 25 -7.01 -11.00 15.12
CA GLU A 25 -7.43 -9.68 15.57
C GLU A 25 -6.33 -8.69 15.21
N ALA A 26 -6.68 -7.77 14.31
CA ALA A 26 -5.90 -6.58 14.06
C ALA A 26 -5.85 -5.79 15.37
N GLN A 27 -4.78 -6.01 16.14
CA GLN A 27 -4.46 -5.23 17.31
C GLN A 27 -4.20 -3.80 16.84
N GLY A 28 -5.25 -2.98 16.93
CA GLY A 28 -5.17 -1.53 16.93
C GLY A 28 -4.39 -1.09 18.16
N GLY A 29 -3.06 -1.12 18.05
CA GLY A 29 -2.15 -0.53 19.00
C GLY A 29 -2.19 0.98 18.84
N SER A 30 -2.94 1.65 19.73
CA SER A 30 -2.76 3.08 20.01
C SER A 30 -1.36 3.29 20.59
N GLN A 31 -0.39 3.54 19.72
CA GLN A 31 0.88 4.10 20.11
C GLN A 31 0.87 5.56 19.64
N ALA A 32 0.73 6.45 20.62
CA ALA A 32 1.01 7.86 20.45
C ALA A 32 2.49 7.99 20.13
N ASP A 33 2.82 7.83 18.87
CA ASP A 33 4.16 8.03 18.36
C ASP A 33 4.24 9.46 17.87
N GLU A 34 5.08 10.23 18.55
CA GLU A 34 5.42 11.61 18.26
C GLU A 34 6.25 11.64 16.97
N LEU A 35 5.61 11.33 15.84
CA LEU A 35 6.23 11.33 14.53
C LEU A 35 6.30 12.77 14.03
N THR A 36 7.44 13.39 14.32
CA THR A 36 7.97 14.54 13.58
C THR A 36 8.35 14.09 12.17
N HIS A 37 7.36 13.65 11.38
CA HIS A 37 7.55 13.41 9.95
C HIS A 37 7.71 14.78 9.30
N THR A 38 8.97 15.15 9.10
CA THR A 38 9.39 16.31 8.31
C THR A 38 9.25 15.91 6.84
N GLU A 39 8.00 15.71 6.42
CA GLU A 39 7.64 15.55 5.01
C GLU A 39 7.94 16.87 4.28
N PRO A 40 8.38 16.82 3.01
CA PRO A 40 8.72 18.01 2.24
C PRO A 40 7.55 19.00 2.28
N GLU A 41 7.88 20.25 2.58
CA GLU A 41 6.96 21.35 2.87
C GLU A 41 6.10 21.68 1.62
N LEU A 42 5.10 20.85 1.33
CA LEU A 42 3.99 21.20 0.44
C LEU A 42 3.13 22.22 1.20
N THR A 43 3.65 23.44 1.29
CA THR A 43 2.95 24.59 1.85
C THR A 43 1.71 24.84 0.99
N LEU A 44 0.55 24.53 1.56
CA LEU A 44 -0.71 24.89 0.93
C LEU A 44 -0.83 26.42 0.98
N PRO A 45 -1.28 27.07 -0.11
CA PRO A 45 -1.48 28.51 -0.08
C PRO A 45 -2.55 28.86 0.96
N ARG A 46 -2.36 29.99 1.66
CA ARG A 46 -3.24 30.47 2.74
C ARG A 46 -4.73 30.42 2.39
N SER A 47 -5.06 30.75 1.15
CA SER A 47 -6.43 30.76 0.64
C SER A 47 -7.09 29.38 0.75
N GLU A 48 -6.36 28.30 0.44
CA GLU A 48 -6.84 26.93 0.52
C GLU A 48 -6.99 26.48 1.97
N VAL A 49 -6.05 26.84 2.84
CA VAL A 49 -6.12 26.55 4.28
C VAL A 49 -7.39 27.13 4.89
N ILE A 50 -7.69 28.40 4.58
CA ILE A 50 -8.90 29.08 5.04
C ILE A 50 -10.17 28.38 4.51
N LYS A 51 -10.20 28.04 3.21
CA LYS A 51 -11.35 27.36 2.61
C LYS A 51 -11.61 26.02 3.30
N ARG A 52 -10.58 25.18 3.47
CA ARG A 52 -10.72 23.85 4.07
C ARG A 52 -11.12 23.91 5.55
N LEU A 53 -10.51 24.82 6.32
CA LEU A 53 -10.91 25.05 7.72
C LEU A 53 -12.37 25.52 7.82
N ARG A 54 -12.83 26.41 6.94
CA ARG A 54 -14.24 26.86 6.90
C ARG A 54 -15.20 25.75 6.48
N SER A 55 -14.84 24.94 5.48
CA SER A 55 -15.64 23.78 5.06
C SER A 55 -15.85 22.79 6.20
N ARG A 56 -14.86 22.66 7.09
CA ARG A 56 -14.90 21.83 8.31
C ARG A 56 -15.47 22.56 9.53
N SER A 57 -15.94 23.80 9.39
CA SER A 57 -16.44 24.64 10.50
C SER A 57 -15.44 24.86 11.65
N GLN A 58 -14.13 24.88 11.33
CA GLN A 58 -13.05 25.06 12.29
C GLN A 58 -12.54 26.52 12.30
N PRO A 59 -12.02 27.02 13.44
CA PRO A 59 -11.38 28.34 13.49
C PRO A 59 -10.23 28.47 12.49
N ILE A 60 -10.14 29.63 11.83
CA ILE A 60 -9.12 29.89 10.80
C ILE A 60 -7.73 30.04 11.43
N THR A 61 -7.63 30.77 12.53
CA THR A 61 -6.38 31.01 13.26
C THR A 61 -6.70 31.13 14.74
N LEU A 62 -5.98 30.40 15.59
CA LEU A 62 -6.07 30.48 17.04
C LEU A 62 -5.13 31.57 17.59
N PHE A 63 -5.35 32.01 18.82
CA PHE A 63 -4.50 33.03 19.44
C PHE A 63 -3.08 32.47 19.67
N GLY A 64 -2.07 33.19 19.17
CA GLY A 64 -0.67 32.76 19.23
C GLY A 64 -0.27 31.73 18.18
N GLU A 65 -1.19 31.33 17.29
CA GLU A 65 -0.92 30.40 16.20
C GLU A 65 -0.30 31.12 15.00
N THR A 66 0.77 30.56 14.45
CA THR A 66 1.40 30.96 13.19
C THR A 66 0.69 30.32 11.99
N GLU A 67 0.95 30.83 10.78
CA GLU A 67 0.35 30.27 9.57
C GLU A 67 0.73 28.80 9.35
N GLN A 68 1.98 28.44 9.65
CA GLN A 68 2.47 27.05 9.58
C GLN A 68 1.76 26.14 10.58
N GLU A 69 1.52 26.61 11.80
CA GLU A 69 0.77 25.84 12.81
C GLU A 69 -0.69 25.63 12.40
N SER A 70 -1.32 26.64 11.79
CA SER A 70 -2.68 26.51 11.26
C SER A 70 -2.78 25.46 10.14
N GLN A 71 -1.74 25.34 9.30
CA GLN A 71 -1.62 24.31 8.27
C GLN A 71 -1.40 22.92 8.88
N ALA A 72 -0.52 22.81 9.87
CA ALA A 72 -0.29 21.55 10.58
C ALA A 72 -1.57 21.06 11.28
N ARG A 73 -2.33 21.98 11.90
CA ARG A 73 -3.63 21.69 12.49
C ARG A 73 -4.64 21.22 11.46
N LEU A 74 -4.73 21.89 10.30
CA LEU A 74 -5.60 21.45 9.21
C LEU A 74 -5.26 20.01 8.77
N ARG A 75 -3.97 19.68 8.61
CA ARG A 75 -3.57 18.31 8.25
C ARG A 75 -3.97 17.28 9.30
N ARG A 76 -3.80 17.57 10.59
CA ARG A 76 -4.25 16.69 11.67
C ARG A 76 -5.75 16.42 11.58
N LEU A 77 -6.54 17.47 11.34
CA LEU A 77 -8.00 17.36 11.18
C LEU A 77 -8.39 16.55 9.95
N GLU A 78 -7.64 16.63 8.85
CA GLU A 78 -7.88 15.85 7.63
C GLU A 78 -7.61 14.35 7.83
N ILE A 79 -6.62 14.02 8.65
CA ILE A 79 -6.29 12.62 9.01
C ILE A 79 -7.32 12.06 9.99
N GLU A 80 -7.70 12.82 11.02
CA GLU A 80 -8.64 12.37 12.05
C GLU A 80 -10.08 12.30 11.52
N GLN A 81 -10.48 13.27 10.71
CA GLN A 81 -11.83 13.38 10.16
C GLN A 81 -11.74 13.46 8.64
N PRO A 82 -11.49 12.32 7.97
CA PRO A 82 -11.53 12.29 6.51
C PRO A 82 -12.92 12.73 6.05
N ASP A 83 -12.97 13.55 5.01
CA ASP A 83 -14.24 13.96 4.42
C ASP A 83 -14.97 12.72 3.91
N MET A 84 -15.95 12.22 4.67
CA MET A 84 -16.76 11.04 4.32
C MET A 84 -17.44 11.13 2.95
N LYS A 85 -17.42 12.30 2.30
CA LYS A 85 -17.92 12.53 0.94
C LYS A 85 -17.14 11.73 -0.11
N GLU A 86 -15.87 11.45 0.16
CA GLU A 86 -15.07 10.49 -0.58
C GLU A 86 -14.62 9.46 0.43
N GLY A 87 -15.50 8.48 0.71
CA GLY A 87 -15.16 7.35 1.57
C GLY A 87 -13.80 6.77 1.15
N TRP A 88 -13.08 6.18 2.10
CA TRP A 88 -11.85 5.44 1.85
C TRP A 88 -12.14 4.34 0.81
N LYS A 89 -12.08 4.70 -0.46
CA LYS A 89 -12.12 3.75 -1.56
C LYS A 89 -10.78 3.07 -1.45
N ASN A 90 -10.81 1.85 -0.94
CA ASN A 90 -9.63 1.03 -0.89
C ASN A 90 -9.16 0.88 -2.35
N ASP A 91 -8.01 1.47 -2.67
CA ASP A 91 -7.47 1.48 -4.04
C ASP A 91 -7.24 0.05 -4.54
N PHE A 92 -6.88 -0.87 -3.64
CA PHE A 92 -6.77 -2.30 -3.95
C PHE A 92 -8.11 -2.94 -4.30
N GLN A 93 -9.19 -2.64 -3.56
CA GLN A 93 -10.54 -3.09 -3.92
C GLN A 93 -11.03 -2.46 -5.24
N THR A 94 -10.59 -1.24 -5.54
CA THR A 94 -10.93 -0.56 -6.79
C THR A 94 -10.22 -1.22 -7.96
N ALA A 95 -8.92 -1.49 -7.83
CA ALA A 95 -8.13 -2.23 -8.82
C ALA A 95 -8.67 -3.65 -9.03
N MET A 96 -9.06 -4.35 -7.97
CA MET A 96 -9.65 -5.69 -8.08
C MET A 96 -10.98 -5.66 -8.85
N LYS A 97 -11.83 -4.66 -8.59
CA LYS A 97 -13.08 -4.47 -9.33
C LYS A 97 -12.86 -4.10 -10.79
N GLU A 98 -11.78 -3.38 -11.10
CA GLU A 98 -11.41 -3.03 -12.47
C GLU A 98 -11.00 -4.27 -13.26
N VAL A 99 -10.15 -5.13 -12.69
CA VAL A 99 -9.78 -6.43 -13.30
C VAL A 99 -11.01 -7.32 -13.50
N ASP A 100 -11.89 -7.41 -12.50
CA ASP A 100 -13.15 -8.18 -12.61
C ASP A 100 -14.06 -7.62 -13.72
N HIS A 101 -14.12 -6.29 -13.85
CA HIS A 101 -14.90 -5.62 -14.88
C HIS A 101 -14.35 -5.91 -16.28
N GLU A 102 -13.03 -5.81 -16.46
CA GLU A 102 -12.37 -6.16 -17.72
C GLU A 102 -12.63 -7.62 -18.12
N LEU A 103 -12.56 -8.56 -17.17
CA LEU A 103 -12.89 -9.96 -17.43
C LEU A 103 -14.33 -10.15 -17.93
N ILE A 104 -15.30 -9.47 -17.30
CA ILE A 104 -16.71 -9.54 -17.70
C ILE A 104 -16.90 -8.94 -19.09
N GLU A 105 -16.26 -7.81 -19.37
CA GLU A 105 -16.31 -7.18 -20.69
C GLU A 105 -15.72 -8.06 -21.78
N GLU A 106 -14.60 -8.76 -21.52
CA GLU A 106 -14.00 -9.70 -22.47
C GLU A 106 -14.94 -10.85 -22.81
N VAL A 107 -15.65 -11.41 -21.81
CA VAL A 107 -16.67 -12.45 -22.03
C VAL A 107 -17.84 -11.93 -22.86
N ILE A 108 -18.29 -10.69 -22.62
CA ILE A 108 -19.40 -10.08 -23.38
C ILE A 108 -18.98 -9.73 -24.81
N LYS A 109 -17.75 -9.24 -24.99
CA LYS A 109 -17.25 -8.71 -26.26
C LYS A 109 -16.64 -9.80 -27.16
N GLY A 110 -16.42 -11.00 -26.63
CA GLY A 110 -16.02 -12.19 -27.40
C GLY A 110 -14.66 -12.05 -28.09
N GLY A 111 -13.74 -11.27 -27.53
CA GLY A 111 -12.46 -10.91 -28.13
C GLY A 111 -11.25 -11.46 -27.37
N GLU A 112 -10.20 -11.77 -28.12
CA GLU A 112 -8.95 -12.43 -27.70
C GLU A 112 -8.37 -11.91 -26.38
N SER A 113 -8.01 -12.86 -25.50
CA SER A 113 -7.18 -12.60 -24.32
C SER A 113 -5.85 -12.01 -24.77
N SER A 114 -5.64 -10.73 -24.48
CA SER A 114 -4.35 -10.08 -24.62
C SER A 114 -3.47 -10.52 -23.44
N THR A 115 -2.82 -11.65 -23.62
CA THR A 115 -1.81 -12.17 -22.69
C THR A 115 -0.74 -11.12 -22.46
N GLY A 116 -0.67 -10.53 -21.27
CA GLY A 116 0.39 -9.60 -20.87
C GLY A 116 -0.03 -8.19 -20.44
N LYS A 117 -1.31 -7.79 -20.53
CA LYS A 117 -1.75 -6.44 -20.09
C LYS A 117 -1.47 -6.15 -18.60
N HIS A 118 -1.58 -7.18 -17.75
CA HIS A 118 -1.37 -7.07 -16.30
C HIS A 118 -0.07 -7.73 -15.86
N ASP A 119 0.79 -8.14 -16.79
CA ASP A 119 2.09 -8.67 -16.42
C ASP A 119 2.99 -7.51 -16.00
N VAL A 120 3.47 -7.55 -14.77
CA VAL A 120 4.39 -6.53 -14.26
C VAL A 120 5.77 -6.93 -14.76
N ASP A 121 6.19 -6.36 -15.89
CA ASP A 121 7.52 -6.60 -16.45
C ASP A 121 8.58 -6.07 -15.48
N MET A 122 9.19 -6.98 -14.71
CA MET A 122 10.38 -6.70 -13.92
C MET A 122 11.60 -6.71 -14.85
N SER A 123 11.65 -5.76 -15.78
CA SER A 123 12.76 -5.59 -16.72
C SER A 123 13.98 -5.01 -15.99
N GLY A 124 14.73 -5.88 -15.31
CA GLY A 124 15.95 -5.47 -14.62
C GLY A 124 16.57 -6.48 -13.67
N THR A 125 15.86 -7.56 -13.31
CA THR A 125 16.36 -8.49 -12.27
C THR A 125 16.83 -9.84 -12.79
N THR A 126 16.56 -10.18 -14.05
CA THR A 126 16.78 -11.56 -14.54
C THR A 126 18.20 -11.83 -15.02
N GLU A 127 18.93 -10.84 -15.51
CA GLU A 127 20.34 -11.01 -15.93
C GLU A 127 21.33 -10.78 -14.77
N ASP A 128 20.92 -10.02 -13.75
CA ASP A 128 21.79 -9.60 -12.64
C ASP A 128 21.65 -10.45 -11.36
N ALA A 129 20.57 -11.24 -11.22
CA ALA A 129 20.35 -12.14 -10.09
C ALA A 129 20.80 -13.60 -10.37
N SER A 130 21.86 -13.78 -11.17
CA SER A 130 22.47 -15.12 -11.29
C SER A 130 22.97 -15.59 -9.92
N TRP A 131 22.59 -16.80 -9.52
CA TRP A 131 22.95 -17.37 -8.22
C TRP A 131 24.46 -17.36 -7.95
N GLU A 132 25.26 -17.52 -9.01
CA GLU A 132 26.73 -17.47 -8.95
C GLU A 132 27.26 -16.08 -8.55
N ARG A 133 26.62 -15.00 -9.03
CA ARG A 133 26.96 -13.61 -8.69
C ARG A 133 26.55 -13.26 -7.26
N ILE A 134 25.38 -13.74 -6.84
CA ILE A 134 24.90 -13.59 -5.45
C ILE A 134 25.87 -14.30 -4.48
N GLU A 135 26.32 -15.51 -4.81
CA GLU A 135 27.27 -16.27 -3.97
C GLU A 135 28.64 -15.57 -3.88
N ALA A 136 29.13 -15.01 -4.98
CA ALA A 136 30.38 -14.26 -5.00
C ALA A 136 30.29 -12.98 -4.13
N ASN A 137 29.21 -12.21 -4.27
CA ASN A 137 28.95 -11.01 -3.48
C ASN A 137 28.79 -11.33 -1.98
N ALA A 138 28.12 -12.43 -1.65
CA ALA A 138 27.94 -12.87 -0.26
C ALA A 138 29.25 -13.28 0.43
N LYS A 139 30.20 -13.86 -0.31
CA LYS A 139 31.53 -14.20 0.23
C LYS A 139 32.38 -12.96 0.50
N LEU A 140 32.24 -11.92 -0.33
CA LEU A 140 32.98 -10.68 -0.21
C LEU A 140 32.47 -9.77 0.91
N LEU A 141 31.20 -9.95 1.31
CA LEU A 141 30.56 -9.15 2.34
C LEU A 141 31.19 -9.39 3.72
N GLY A 142 31.69 -8.35 4.35
CA GLY A 142 32.38 -8.45 5.65
C GLY A 142 33.76 -9.10 5.60
N GLU A 143 34.28 -9.36 4.39
CA GLU A 143 35.69 -9.68 4.17
C GLU A 143 36.45 -8.35 3.97
N GLU A 144 37.53 -8.13 4.72
CA GLU A 144 38.26 -6.86 4.84
C GLU A 144 37.42 -5.69 5.41
N GLU A 145 38.02 -4.85 6.26
CA GLU A 145 37.33 -3.73 6.92
C GLU A 145 37.05 -2.57 5.93
N CYS A 146 36.22 -2.79 4.91
CA CYS A 146 35.82 -1.79 3.92
C CYS A 146 34.28 -1.62 3.85
N PRO A 147 33.67 -0.92 4.84
CA PRO A 147 32.22 -0.76 4.92
C PRO A 147 31.57 -0.12 3.68
N SER A 148 32.32 0.69 2.92
CA SER A 148 31.80 1.32 1.69
C SER A 148 31.50 0.30 0.60
N ARG A 149 32.37 -0.72 0.45
CA ARG A 149 32.20 -1.76 -0.56
C ARG A 149 30.99 -2.63 -0.23
N ASP A 150 30.83 -2.96 1.04
CA ASP A 150 29.68 -3.74 1.52
C ASP A 150 28.36 -3.00 1.26
N CYS A 151 28.31 -1.69 1.50
CA CYS A 151 27.15 -0.87 1.16
C CYS A 151 26.84 -0.89 -0.34
N ASP A 152 27.84 -0.74 -1.21
CA ASP A 152 27.66 -0.75 -2.66
C ASP A 152 27.11 -2.10 -3.16
N ILE A 153 27.62 -3.21 -2.60
CA ILE A 153 27.13 -4.58 -2.91
C ILE A 153 25.68 -4.75 -2.48
N ILE A 154 25.30 -4.26 -1.31
CA ILE A 154 23.93 -4.37 -0.80
C ILE A 154 22.97 -3.53 -1.66
N HIS A 155 23.37 -2.33 -2.05
CA HIS A 155 22.57 -1.44 -2.89
C HIS A 155 22.31 -1.99 -4.30
N GLU A 156 23.14 -2.90 -4.80
CA GLU A 156 22.91 -3.56 -6.10
C GLU A 156 21.67 -4.48 -6.10
N PHE A 157 21.14 -4.85 -4.93
CA PHE A 157 20.01 -5.77 -4.77
C PHE A 157 18.68 -5.12 -4.31
N PHE A 158 18.63 -3.81 -4.06
CA PHE A 158 17.46 -3.06 -3.59
C PHE A 158 17.10 -1.92 -4.53
#